data_AF-A0A839Y8M2-F1
#
_entry.id   AF-A0A839Y8M2-F1
#
_cell.length_a   1.000
_cell.length_b   1.000
_cell.length_c   1.000
_cell.angle_alpha   90.00
_cell.angle_beta   90.00
_cell.angle_gamma   90.00
#
_symmetry.space_group_name_H-M   'P 1'
#
loop_
_entity.id
_entity.type
_entity.pdbx_description
1 polymer ?
#
loop_
_entity_poly.entity_id
_entity_poly.type
_entity_poly.pdbx_seq_one_letter_code
_entity_poly.pdbx_strand_id
1 'polypeptide(L)'
;MTAQDAYRELLTGHVGPGLRAEGLTGSGSVWTLPSDTHWVTVGFHASQTSTADRVTFTADLRVLSKALWAAEDVPAGRCPARPAATADYGLGWFERVGALLPGSSGDHWWSVTPDDEPAPLAADVLAALRDHALPAARRVLEEERAHRPPCSRNVGGRNWYRPCEAPADVAFAGQGRRVFRCSGHADEPSTEHDGTVLGRWPDLV
;
A
#
# COMPACT_ATOMS: atom_id res chain seq x y z
N MET A 1 32.64 12.21 6.19
CA MET A 1 31.33 11.56 6.00
C MET A 1 30.27 12.60 6.34
N THR A 2 29.24 12.76 5.53
CA THR A 2 28.12 13.67 5.85
C THR A 2 27.03 12.94 6.64
N ALA A 3 26.11 13.65 7.30
CA ALA A 3 24.97 13.01 7.96
C ALA A 3 24.07 12.25 6.97
N GLN A 4 24.04 12.68 5.71
CA GLN A 4 23.36 12.00 4.61
C GLN A 4 24.05 10.67 4.23
N ASP A 5 25.38 10.61 4.34
CA ASP A 5 26.12 9.36 4.14
C ASP A 5 25.88 8.40 5.31
N ALA A 6 25.94 8.88 6.55
CA ALA A 6 25.63 8.10 7.75
C ALA A 6 24.19 7.56 7.73
N TYR A 7 23.21 8.39 7.33
CA TYR A 7 21.82 7.95 7.13
C TYR A 7 21.69 6.87 6.06
N ARG A 8 22.40 7.01 4.93
CA ARG A 8 22.38 6.00 3.86
C ARG A 8 23.01 4.70 4.32
N GLU A 9 24.11 4.76 5.07
CA GLU A 9 24.79 3.62 5.65
C GLU A 9 23.89 2.91 6.68
N LEU A 10 23.28 3.67 7.60
CA LEU A 10 22.28 3.15 8.54
C LEU A 10 21.18 2.36 7.82
N LEU A 11 20.56 2.94 6.79
CA LEU A 11 19.46 2.30 6.08
C LEU A 11 19.89 1.08 5.27
N THR A 12 21.00 1.17 4.53
CA THR A 12 21.41 0.12 3.60
C THR A 12 22.18 -1.00 4.29
N GLY A 13 23.06 -0.67 5.23
CA GLY A 13 23.96 -1.58 5.93
C GLY A 13 23.34 -2.24 7.16
N HIS A 14 22.49 -1.53 7.90
CA HIS A 14 21.99 -2.01 9.20
C HIS A 14 20.49 -2.31 9.23
N VAL A 15 19.66 -1.36 8.77
CA VAL A 15 18.19 -1.56 8.76
C VAL A 15 17.78 -2.52 7.64
N GLY A 16 18.38 -2.39 6.45
CA GLY A 16 18.01 -3.16 5.28
C GLY A 16 18.10 -4.69 5.44
N PRO A 17 19.18 -5.25 6.02
CA PRO A 17 19.23 -6.67 6.34
C PRO A 17 18.11 -7.13 7.28
N GLY A 18 17.76 -6.32 8.29
CA GLY A 18 16.65 -6.60 9.20
C GLY A 18 15.30 -6.64 8.48
N LEU A 19 15.03 -5.69 7.59
CA LEU A 19 13.79 -5.68 6.80
C LEU A 19 13.69 -6.87 5.84
N ARG A 20 14.80 -7.33 5.28
CA ARG A 20 14.83 -8.57 4.48
C ARG A 20 14.46 -9.80 5.31
N ALA A 21 14.93 -9.87 6.56
CA ALA A 21 14.57 -10.96 7.47
C ALA A 21 13.06 -10.97 7.80
N GLU A 22 12.39 -9.82 7.76
CA GLU A 22 10.93 -9.69 7.90
C GLU A 22 10.14 -9.97 6.60
N GLY A 23 10.84 -10.35 5.52
CA GLY A 23 10.24 -10.67 4.22
C GLY A 23 10.00 -9.47 3.30
N LEU A 24 10.53 -8.28 3.63
CA LEU A 24 10.44 -7.13 2.75
C LEU A 24 11.51 -7.19 1.65
N THR A 25 11.15 -6.62 0.49
CA THR A 25 12.03 -6.41 -0.65
C THR A 25 12.22 -4.92 -0.88
N GLY A 26 13.38 -4.50 -1.39
CA GLY A 26 13.69 -3.09 -1.59
C GLY A 26 15.11 -2.72 -1.15
N SER A 27 15.35 -1.42 -1.03
CA SER A 27 16.64 -0.86 -0.67
C SER A 27 16.52 0.60 -0.26
N GLY A 28 17.44 1.06 0.59
CA GLY A 28 17.54 2.47 0.97
C GLY A 28 16.26 2.92 1.70
N SER A 29 15.61 3.95 1.18
CA SER A 29 14.44 4.57 1.81
C SER A 29 13.10 3.91 1.50
N VAL A 30 13.03 2.94 0.59
CA VAL A 30 11.74 2.34 0.20
C VAL A 30 11.81 0.82 0.22
N TRP A 31 10.87 0.23 0.96
CA TRP A 31 10.73 -1.21 1.15
C TRP A 31 9.30 -1.63 0.92
N THR A 32 9.11 -2.85 0.46
CA THR A 32 7.80 -3.40 0.09
C THR A 32 7.66 -4.79 0.67
N LEU A 33 6.57 -5.04 1.39
CA LEU A 33 6.12 -6.39 1.68
C LEU A 33 5.42 -6.92 0.41
N PRO A 34 5.92 -7.99 -0.23
CA PRO A 34 5.35 -8.47 -1.48
C PRO A 34 3.87 -8.82 -1.36
N SER A 35 3.06 -8.33 -2.30
CA SER A 35 1.64 -8.61 -2.39
C SER A 35 1.19 -8.44 -3.84
N ASP A 36 0.41 -9.39 -4.35
CA ASP A 36 -0.10 -9.33 -5.72
C ASP A 36 -1.19 -8.28 -5.87
N THR A 37 -1.97 -8.07 -4.81
CA THR A 37 -3.19 -7.25 -4.82
C THR A 37 -3.01 -5.85 -4.23
N HIS A 38 -1.99 -5.64 -3.38
CA HIS A 38 -1.79 -4.37 -2.66
C HIS A 38 -0.36 -3.86 -2.81
N TRP A 39 -0.21 -2.55 -2.76
CA TRP A 39 1.03 -1.88 -2.41
C TRP A 39 1.14 -1.84 -0.89
N VAL A 40 2.07 -2.62 -0.33
CA VAL A 40 2.37 -2.61 1.10
C VAL A 40 3.78 -2.11 1.28
N THR A 41 3.96 -0.84 1.66
CA THR A 41 5.26 -0.19 1.64
C THR A 41 5.64 0.40 2.99
N VAL A 42 6.93 0.35 3.29
CA VAL A 42 7.58 1.15 4.34
C VAL A 42 8.50 2.16 3.65
N GLY A 43 8.27 3.44 3.92
CA GLY A 43 9.06 4.55 3.39
C GLY A 43 9.79 5.29 4.51
N PHE A 44 11.11 5.45 4.43
CA PHE A 44 11.87 6.28 5.34
C PHE A 44 11.86 7.73 4.87
N HIS A 45 11.26 8.60 5.67
CA HIS A 45 11.02 10.01 5.36
C HIS A 45 11.99 10.88 6.17
N ALA A 46 12.97 11.46 5.49
CA ALA A 46 13.87 12.43 6.10
C ALA A 46 13.22 13.82 6.16
N SER A 47 13.32 14.49 7.30
CA SER A 47 12.83 15.86 7.49
C SER A 47 13.51 16.83 6.53
N GLN A 48 12.72 17.76 5.99
CA GLN A 48 13.19 18.87 5.15
C GLN A 48 14.14 19.82 5.90
N THR A 49 14.16 19.79 7.23
CA THR A 49 15.05 20.61 8.07
C THR A 49 16.39 19.95 8.40
N SER A 50 16.67 18.77 7.83
CA SER A 50 17.95 18.06 8.00
C SER A 50 19.11 18.88 7.42
N THR A 51 20.27 18.81 8.06
CA THR A 51 21.50 19.55 7.67
C THR A 51 22.62 18.57 7.32
N ALA A 52 23.79 19.09 6.95
CA ALA A 52 24.99 18.27 6.72
C ALA A 52 25.46 17.54 8.00
N ASP A 53 25.10 18.06 9.18
CA ASP A 53 25.55 17.56 10.48
C ASP A 53 24.52 16.62 11.14
N ARG A 54 23.26 16.66 10.70
CA ARG A 54 22.20 15.82 11.26
C ARG A 54 21.08 15.56 10.25
N VAL A 55 20.72 14.30 10.11
CA VAL A 55 19.47 13.88 9.45
C VAL A 55 18.48 13.47 10.53
N THR A 56 17.28 14.03 10.47
CA THR A 56 16.15 13.63 11.31
C THR A 56 15.14 12.93 10.40
N PHE A 57 14.64 11.75 10.78
CA PHE A 57 13.78 10.95 9.91
C PHE A 57 12.72 10.17 10.68
N THR A 58 11.68 9.74 9.96
CA THR A 58 10.63 8.84 10.45
C THR A 58 10.37 7.74 9.41
N ALA A 59 9.45 6.83 9.70
CA ALA A 59 9.01 5.81 8.75
C ALA A 59 7.49 5.89 8.54
N ASP A 60 7.08 5.84 7.29
CA ASP A 60 5.70 5.87 6.83
C ASP A 60 5.31 4.48 6.35
N LEU A 61 4.07 4.06 6.63
CA LEU A 61 3.50 2.79 6.21
C LEU A 61 2.28 3.03 5.34
N ARG A 62 2.15 2.20 4.31
CA ARG A 62 1.02 2.24 3.39
C ARG A 62 0.52 0.85 3.09
N VAL A 63 -0.79 0.69 3.09
CA VAL A 63 -1.51 -0.45 2.51
C VAL A 63 -2.53 0.14 1.55
N LEU A 64 -2.35 -0.10 0.25
CA LEU A 64 -3.21 0.44 -0.79
C LEU A 64 -3.45 -0.59 -1.88
N SER A 65 -4.71 -0.93 -2.13
CA SER A 65 -5.11 -1.79 -3.24
C SER A 65 -4.55 -1.28 -4.58
N LYS A 66 -3.87 -2.17 -5.33
CA LYS A 66 -3.37 -1.86 -6.68
C LYS A 66 -4.53 -1.59 -7.63
N ALA A 67 -5.65 -2.28 -7.41
CA ALA A 67 -6.88 -1.97 -8.12
C ALA A 67 -7.29 -0.55 -7.76
N LEU A 68 -7.54 -0.20 -6.50
CA LEU A 68 -7.96 1.16 -6.13
C LEU A 68 -7.05 2.22 -6.77
N TRP A 69 -5.72 2.09 -6.63
CA TRP A 69 -4.76 3.00 -7.25
C TRP A 69 -4.93 3.18 -8.77
N ALA A 70 -5.25 2.10 -9.49
CA ALA A 70 -5.47 2.15 -10.94
C ALA A 70 -6.88 2.63 -11.35
N ALA A 71 -7.86 2.70 -10.44
CA ALA A 71 -9.16 3.33 -10.74
C ALA A 71 -9.15 4.83 -10.56
N GLU A 72 -8.28 5.32 -9.68
CA GLU A 72 -8.27 6.73 -9.34
C GLU A 72 -7.79 7.53 -10.55
N ASP A 73 -8.70 8.36 -11.07
CA ASP A 73 -8.44 9.34 -12.11
C ASP A 73 -7.71 10.55 -11.49
N VAL A 74 -6.57 10.28 -10.84
CA VAL A 74 -5.62 11.31 -10.47
C VAL A 74 -5.24 12.00 -11.79
N PRO A 75 -5.47 13.32 -11.94
CA PRO A 75 -5.46 14.00 -13.23
C PRO A 75 -4.31 13.53 -14.12
N ALA A 76 -4.66 13.02 -15.31
CA ALA A 76 -3.73 12.43 -16.26
C ALA A 76 -2.44 13.27 -16.36
N GLY A 77 -1.31 12.67 -15.96
CA GLY A 77 0.01 13.33 -15.90
C GLY A 77 0.58 13.57 -14.49
N ARG A 78 -0.20 13.39 -13.41
CA ARG A 78 0.30 13.48 -12.02
C ARG A 78 0.35 12.17 -11.24
N CYS A 79 -0.19 11.07 -11.79
CA CYS A 79 -0.20 9.77 -11.13
C CYS A 79 1.09 9.00 -11.45
N PRO A 80 2.00 8.78 -10.49
CA PRO A 80 3.13 7.88 -10.71
C PRO A 80 2.63 6.43 -10.92
N ALA A 81 3.40 5.62 -11.63
CA ALA A 81 3.04 4.21 -11.89
C ALA A 81 2.81 3.39 -10.61
N ARG A 82 3.34 3.85 -9.47
CA ARG A 82 3.15 3.30 -8.12
C ARG A 82 3.00 4.45 -7.13
N PRO A 83 2.19 4.30 -6.07
CA PRO A 83 2.08 5.32 -5.02
C PRO A 83 3.45 5.50 -4.34
N ALA A 84 3.82 6.75 -4.03
CA ALA A 84 5.00 7.00 -3.22
C ALA A 84 4.78 6.50 -1.78
N ALA A 85 5.81 5.88 -1.20
CA ALA A 85 5.72 5.26 0.13
C ALA A 85 5.55 6.29 1.26
N THR A 86 5.99 7.54 1.05
CA THR A 86 6.03 8.63 2.05
C THR A 86 5.04 9.76 1.75
N ALA A 87 4.14 9.57 0.78
CA ALA A 87 3.12 10.57 0.45
C ALA A 87 1.75 10.04 0.85
N ASP A 88 0.94 10.89 1.50
CA ASP A 88 -0.46 10.60 1.71
C ASP A 88 -1.31 11.09 0.53
N TYR A 89 -2.02 10.18 -0.12
CA TYR A 89 -2.93 10.45 -1.24
C TYR A 89 -4.39 10.53 -0.77
N GLY A 90 -4.69 10.33 0.51
CA GLY A 90 -6.07 10.20 1.02
C GLY A 90 -6.76 8.91 0.55
N LEU A 91 -5.97 7.92 0.13
CA LEU A 91 -6.41 6.67 -0.47
C LEU A 91 -5.75 5.47 0.21
N GLY A 92 -6.56 4.47 0.54
CA GLY A 92 -6.14 3.31 1.33
C GLY A 92 -5.73 3.70 2.74
N TRP A 93 -5.03 2.80 3.42
CA TRP A 93 -4.47 3.07 4.73
C TRP A 93 -3.06 3.66 4.63
N PHE A 94 -2.81 4.70 5.40
CA PHE A 94 -1.52 5.35 5.54
C PHE A 94 -1.32 5.76 6.99
N GLU A 95 -0.17 5.41 7.58
CA GLU A 95 0.19 5.84 8.93
C GLU A 95 1.68 6.07 9.06
N ARG A 96 2.04 7.04 9.92
CA ARG A 96 3.44 7.20 10.35
C ARG A 96 3.70 6.25 11.51
N VAL A 97 4.88 5.64 11.54
CA VAL A 97 5.26 4.67 12.58
C VAL A 97 5.06 5.24 13.99
N GLY A 98 5.31 6.54 14.18
CA GLY A 98 5.06 7.23 15.44
C GLY A 98 3.65 7.01 15.97
N ALA A 99 2.62 7.07 15.12
CA ALA A 99 1.22 6.86 15.52
C ALA A 99 0.91 5.43 15.99
N LEU A 100 1.80 4.48 15.72
CA LEU A 100 1.66 3.07 16.08
C LEU A 100 2.42 2.70 17.35
N LEU A 101 3.30 3.59 17.85
CA LEU A 101 4.12 3.32 19.02
C LEU A 101 3.34 3.56 20.33
N PRO A 102 3.39 2.64 21.31
CA PRO A 102 2.76 2.84 22.61
C PRO A 102 3.31 4.08 23.33
N GLY A 103 2.41 4.93 23.84
CA GLY A 103 2.79 6.12 24.61
C GLY A 103 3.40 7.26 23.79
N SER A 104 3.46 7.14 22.46
CA SER A 104 3.80 8.27 21.61
C SER A 104 2.64 9.26 21.54
N SER A 105 2.94 10.53 21.25
CA SER A 105 1.92 11.54 20.95
C SER A 105 1.42 11.49 19.51
N GLY A 106 1.53 10.34 18.83
CA GLY A 106 1.21 10.21 17.41
C GLY A 106 2.37 10.51 16.46
N ASP A 107 3.57 10.78 16.98
CA ASP A 107 4.75 11.11 16.18
C ASP A 107 6.04 10.62 16.84
N HIS A 108 6.97 10.12 16.03
CA HIS A 108 8.27 9.65 16.47
C HIS A 108 9.31 9.90 15.37
N TRP A 109 10.40 10.56 15.76
CA TRP A 109 11.49 10.93 14.86
C TRP A 109 12.81 10.46 15.44
N TRP A 110 13.58 9.76 14.61
CA TRP A 110 14.97 9.41 14.87
C TRP A 110 15.90 10.50 14.36
N SER A 111 17.12 10.51 14.86
CA SER A 111 18.19 11.37 14.34
C SER A 111 19.47 10.57 14.17
N VAL A 112 20.26 10.93 13.16
CA VAL A 112 21.59 10.38 12.90
C VAL A 112 22.54 11.51 12.50
N THR A 113 23.74 11.46 13.04
CA THR A 113 24.88 12.34 12.78
C THR A 113 26.04 11.52 12.22
N PRO A 114 27.08 12.16 11.66
CA PRO A 114 28.25 11.44 11.13
C PRO A 114 29.02 10.60 12.17
N ASP A 115 28.90 10.95 13.45
CA ASP A 115 29.69 10.35 14.53
C ASP A 115 28.90 9.28 15.31
N ASP A 116 27.63 9.05 14.97
CA ASP A 116 26.78 8.06 15.65
C ASP A 116 27.18 6.63 15.30
N GLU A 117 27.12 5.75 16.31
CA GLU A 117 27.19 4.31 16.07
C GLU A 117 25.85 3.81 15.48
N PRO A 118 25.83 3.20 14.28
CA PRO A 118 24.57 2.89 13.60
C PRO A 118 23.80 1.72 14.21
N ALA A 119 24.47 0.80 14.92
CA ALA A 119 23.85 -0.44 15.36
C ALA A 119 22.73 -0.26 16.42
N PRO A 120 22.90 0.54 17.49
CA PRO A 120 21.83 0.80 18.46
C PRO A 120 20.62 1.47 17.82
N LEU A 121 20.87 2.47 16.96
CA LEU A 121 19.80 3.20 16.26
C LEU A 121 19.03 2.28 15.29
N ALA A 122 19.75 1.42 14.55
CA ALA A 122 19.12 0.45 13.67
C ALA A 122 18.27 -0.57 14.45
N ALA A 123 18.73 -1.01 15.62
CA ALA A 123 17.97 -1.92 16.47
C ALA A 123 16.66 -1.29 16.95
N ASP A 124 16.68 -0.01 17.34
CA ASP A 124 15.48 0.73 17.75
C ASP A 124 14.48 0.91 16.59
N VAL A 125 14.97 1.32 15.41
CA VAL A 125 14.15 1.42 14.19
C VAL A 125 13.52 0.06 13.85
N LEU A 126 14.30 -1.02 13.89
CA LEU A 126 13.81 -2.36 13.58
C LEU A 126 12.82 -2.87 14.61
N ALA A 127 13.00 -2.58 15.89
CA ALA A 127 12.03 -2.92 16.93
C ALA A 127 10.70 -2.20 16.70
N ALA A 128 10.72 -0.89 16.45
CA ALA A 128 9.54 -0.11 16.12
C ALA A 128 8.77 -0.69 14.90
N LEU A 129 9.51 -1.08 13.86
CA LEU A 129 8.92 -1.66 12.66
C LEU A 129 8.38 -3.08 12.90
N ARG A 130 9.16 -3.95 13.54
CA ARG A 130 8.79 -5.36 13.79
C ARG A 130 7.63 -5.50 14.75
N ASP A 131 7.65 -4.73 15.84
CA ASP A 131 6.77 -4.96 16.98
C ASP A 131 5.45 -4.20 16.84
N HIS A 132 5.43 -3.12 16.05
CA HIS A 132 4.26 -2.25 15.91
C HIS A 132 3.84 -2.04 14.47
N ALA A 133 4.76 -1.63 13.61
CA ALA A 133 4.41 -1.15 12.28
C ALA A 133 3.98 -2.27 11.31
N LEU A 134 4.79 -3.32 11.17
CA LEU A 134 4.50 -4.45 10.29
C LEU A 134 3.27 -5.26 10.76
N PRO A 135 3.07 -5.53 12.06
CA PRO A 135 1.83 -6.13 12.55
C PRO A 135 0.59 -5.32 12.19
N ALA A 136 0.63 -3.99 12.34
CA ALA A 136 -0.49 -3.12 11.96
C ALA A 136 -0.77 -3.19 10.44
N ALA A 137 0.26 -3.09 9.61
CA ALA A 137 0.10 -3.19 8.15
C ALA A 137 -0.44 -4.56 7.71
N ARG A 138 -0.01 -5.66 8.35
CA ARG A 138 -0.53 -7.01 8.07
C ARG A 138 -2.00 -7.14 8.44
N ARG A 139 -2.41 -6.61 9.61
CA ARG A 139 -3.82 -6.58 10.03
C ARG A 139 -4.68 -5.83 9.02
N VAL A 140 -4.27 -4.63 8.61
CA VAL A 140 -5.00 -3.84 7.61
C VAL A 140 -5.06 -4.56 6.27
N LEU A 141 -3.96 -5.16 5.82
CA LEU A 141 -3.94 -5.95 4.58
C LEU A 141 -4.92 -7.12 4.65
N GLU A 142 -5.00 -7.82 5.78
CA GLU A 142 -5.95 -8.91 6.00
C GLU A 142 -7.39 -8.40 6.00
N GLU A 143 -7.66 -7.29 6.69
CA GLU A 143 -8.97 -6.62 6.71
C GLU A 143 -9.42 -6.16 5.32
N GLU A 144 -8.54 -5.55 4.52
CA GLU A 144 -8.83 -5.15 3.13
C GLU A 144 -9.02 -6.37 2.21
N ARG A 145 -8.25 -7.45 2.40
CA ARG A 145 -8.45 -8.71 1.66
C ARG A 145 -9.75 -9.40 2.03
N ALA A 146 -10.19 -9.27 3.28
CA ALA A 146 -11.49 -9.76 3.74
C ALA A 146 -12.63 -8.87 3.20
N HIS A 147 -12.44 -7.54 3.17
CA HIS A 147 -13.35 -6.57 2.57
C HIS A 147 -13.19 -6.52 1.04
N ARG A 148 -13.58 -7.60 0.38
CA ARG A 148 -13.65 -7.57 -1.08
C ARG A 148 -14.78 -6.62 -1.52
N PRO A 149 -14.58 -5.85 -2.62
CA PRO A 149 -15.68 -5.09 -3.18
C PRO A 149 -16.86 -6.03 -3.46
N PRO A 150 -18.10 -5.61 -3.16
CA PRO A 150 -19.26 -6.45 -3.39
C PRO A 150 -19.34 -6.76 -4.87
N CYS A 151 -19.73 -8.00 -5.20
CA CYS A 151 -19.86 -8.37 -6.59
C CYS A 151 -20.95 -7.53 -7.28
N SER A 152 -20.60 -6.88 -8.39
CA SER A 152 -21.53 -6.18 -9.26
C SER A 152 -22.19 -7.18 -10.21
N ARG A 153 -23.34 -7.73 -9.79
CA ARG A 153 -24.16 -8.65 -10.60
C ARG A 153 -25.00 -7.86 -11.60
N ASN A 154 -24.97 -8.22 -12.88
CA ASN A 154 -25.88 -7.64 -13.87
C ASN A 154 -27.32 -8.06 -13.53
N VAL A 155 -28.24 -7.09 -13.41
CA VAL A 155 -29.65 -7.34 -13.10
C VAL A 155 -30.58 -7.00 -14.26
N GLY A 156 -30.06 -7.03 -15.49
CA GLY A 156 -30.76 -6.65 -16.71
C GLY A 156 -30.38 -5.23 -17.16
N GLY A 157 -29.97 -5.07 -18.41
CA GLY A 157 -29.51 -3.81 -19.01
C GLY A 157 -27.99 -3.67 -19.04
N ARG A 158 -27.43 -2.91 -20.00
CA ARG A 158 -25.96 -2.78 -20.18
C ARG A 158 -25.19 -2.21 -18.97
N ASN A 159 -25.85 -1.40 -18.14
CA ASN A 159 -25.22 -0.64 -17.05
C ASN A 159 -25.86 -0.85 -15.67
N TRP A 160 -26.76 -1.82 -15.53
CA TRP A 160 -27.47 -2.06 -14.27
C TRP A 160 -26.83 -3.22 -13.53
N TYR A 161 -26.08 -2.86 -12.49
CA TYR A 161 -25.46 -3.82 -11.59
C TYR A 161 -25.96 -3.58 -10.17
N ARG A 162 -26.28 -4.65 -9.44
CA ARG A 162 -26.51 -4.58 -8.00
C ARG A 162 -25.35 -5.24 -7.26
N PRO A 163 -24.91 -4.67 -6.13
CA PRO A 163 -24.02 -5.38 -5.23
C PRO A 163 -24.72 -6.66 -4.76
N CYS A 164 -24.10 -7.81 -4.95
CA CYS A 164 -24.45 -9.01 -4.21
C CYS A 164 -23.59 -9.08 -2.94
N GLU A 165 -24.11 -9.74 -1.91
CA GLU A 165 -23.44 -9.84 -0.61
C GLU A 165 -22.18 -10.72 -0.63
N ALA A 166 -21.93 -11.43 -1.74
CA ALA A 166 -20.74 -12.25 -1.88
C ALA A 166 -19.50 -11.38 -2.22
N PRO A 167 -18.35 -11.69 -1.60
CA PRO A 167 -17.09 -11.04 -1.92
C PRO A 167 -16.71 -11.33 -3.38
N ALA A 168 -16.26 -10.32 -4.13
CA ALA A 168 -15.81 -10.55 -5.49
C ALA A 168 -14.54 -11.42 -5.53
N ASP A 169 -14.56 -12.51 -6.28
CA ASP A 169 -13.42 -13.42 -6.50
C ASP A 169 -12.66 -13.09 -7.80
N VAL A 170 -13.31 -12.38 -8.73
CA VAL A 170 -12.84 -12.14 -10.09
C VAL A 170 -13.01 -10.66 -10.43
N ALA A 171 -11.96 -10.04 -10.95
CA ALA A 171 -12.01 -8.68 -11.47
C ALA A 171 -11.90 -8.71 -13.01
N PHE A 172 -12.88 -8.13 -13.69
CA PHE A 172 -12.87 -7.94 -15.13
C PHE A 172 -12.56 -6.48 -15.43
N ALA A 173 -11.70 -6.23 -16.41
CA ALA A 173 -11.36 -4.88 -16.89
C ALA A 173 -11.70 -4.76 -18.39
N GLY A 174 -12.36 -3.66 -18.78
CA GLY A 174 -12.66 -3.35 -20.18
C GLY A 174 -13.03 -1.88 -20.38
N GLN A 175 -12.67 -1.28 -21.52
CA GLN A 175 -12.84 0.14 -21.89
C GLN A 175 -13.01 1.12 -20.70
N GLY A 176 -11.97 1.25 -19.87
CA GLY A 176 -11.93 2.22 -18.77
C GLY A 176 -12.82 1.89 -17.56
N ARG A 177 -13.43 0.71 -17.50
CA ARG A 177 -14.27 0.25 -16.40
C ARG A 177 -13.77 -1.07 -15.82
N ARG A 178 -14.03 -1.25 -14.52
CA ARG A 178 -13.78 -2.51 -13.82
C ARG A 178 -15.05 -3.02 -13.18
N VAL A 179 -15.31 -4.30 -13.39
CA VAL A 179 -16.45 -5.02 -12.83
C VAL A 179 -15.89 -6.11 -11.91
N PHE A 180 -16.47 -6.27 -10.73
CA PHE A 180 -16.03 -7.22 -9.72
C PHE A 180 -17.11 -8.29 -9.59
N ARG A 181 -16.79 -9.57 -9.72
CA ARG A 181 -17.77 -10.66 -9.61
C ARG A 181 -17.30 -11.75 -8.67
N CYS A 182 -18.23 -12.39 -7.95
CA CYS A 182 -17.94 -13.63 -7.23
C CYS A 182 -17.83 -14.79 -8.23
N SER A 183 -17.24 -15.91 -7.80
CA SER A 183 -17.09 -17.13 -8.60
C SER A 183 -18.41 -17.60 -9.24
N GLY A 184 -19.53 -17.51 -8.51
CA GLY A 184 -20.85 -17.85 -9.06
C GLY A 184 -21.35 -16.92 -10.17
N HIS A 185 -21.07 -15.61 -10.08
CA HIS A 185 -21.51 -14.64 -11.09
C HIS A 185 -20.46 -14.40 -12.19
N ALA A 186 -19.22 -14.89 -12.03
CA ALA A 186 -18.18 -14.78 -13.04
C ALA A 186 -18.57 -15.49 -14.34
N ASP A 187 -19.32 -16.60 -14.24
CA ASP A 187 -19.80 -17.38 -15.38
C ASP A 187 -21.15 -16.93 -15.94
N GLU A 188 -21.86 -16.02 -15.25
CA GLU A 188 -23.15 -15.52 -15.74
C GLU A 188 -22.96 -14.55 -16.91
N PRO A 189 -23.66 -14.72 -18.05
CA PRO A 189 -23.66 -13.70 -19.07
C PRO A 189 -24.47 -12.49 -18.60
N SER A 190 -24.10 -11.30 -19.06
CA SER A 190 -24.95 -10.11 -18.88
C SER A 190 -26.20 -10.25 -19.75
N THR A 191 -27.32 -9.71 -19.27
CA THR A 191 -28.61 -9.78 -19.96
C THR A 191 -29.23 -8.39 -20.09
N GLU A 192 -30.05 -8.15 -21.10
CA GLU A 192 -30.94 -6.98 -21.18
C GLU A 192 -32.17 -7.19 -20.29
N HIS A 193 -32.93 -6.12 -20.04
CA HIS A 193 -34.18 -6.20 -19.24
C HIS A 193 -35.23 -7.16 -19.84
N ASP A 194 -35.17 -7.41 -21.15
CA ASP A 194 -36.06 -8.31 -21.88
C ASP A 194 -35.56 -9.78 -21.89
N GLY A 195 -34.45 -10.07 -21.21
CA GLY A 195 -33.84 -11.40 -21.16
C GLY A 195 -32.87 -11.72 -22.30
N THR A 196 -32.62 -10.78 -23.21
CA THR A 196 -31.62 -10.96 -24.28
C THR A 196 -30.22 -11.13 -23.69
N VAL A 197 -29.52 -12.20 -24.07
CA VAL A 197 -28.14 -12.47 -23.63
C VAL A 197 -27.18 -11.57 -24.39
N LEU A 198 -26.46 -10.71 -23.67
CA LEU A 198 -25.49 -9.79 -24.26
C LEU A 198 -24.13 -10.46 -24.49
N GLY A 199 -23.75 -11.42 -23.64
CA GLY A 199 -22.41 -12.02 -23.59
C GLY A 199 -21.77 -11.96 -22.21
N ARG A 200 -20.53 -12.42 -22.06
CA ARG A 200 -19.79 -12.39 -20.77
C ARG A 200 -18.87 -11.18 -20.73
N TRP A 201 -18.64 -10.60 -19.55
CA TRP A 201 -17.49 -9.69 -19.40
C TRP A 201 -16.19 -10.52 -19.42
N PRO A 202 -15.11 -10.06 -20.08
CA PRO A 202 -14.93 -8.77 -20.73
C PRO A 202 -15.29 -8.75 -22.23
N ASP A 203 -15.93 -9.79 -22.79
CA ASP A 203 -16.28 -9.91 -24.22
C ASP A 203 -17.35 -8.90 -24.70
N LEU A 204 -17.99 -8.19 -23.77
CA LEU A 204 -19.01 -7.16 -24.01
C LEU A 204 -18.42 -5.79 -24.42
N VAL A 205 -17.11 -5.74 -24.65
CA VAL A 205 -16.30 -4.54 -24.90
C VAL A 205 -16.01 -4.39 -26.38
#